data_AF-A0A7Y2G250-F1
#
_entry.id   AF-A0A7Y2G250-F1
#
_cell.length_a   1.000
_cell.length_b   1.000
_cell.length_c   1.000
_cell.angle_alpha   90.00
_cell.angle_beta   90.00
_cell.angle_gamma   90.00
#
_symmetry.space_group_name_H-M   'P 1'
#
loop_
_entity.id
_entity.type
_entity.pdbx_description
1 polymer ?
#
loop_
_entity_poly.entity_id
_entity_poly.type
_entity_poly.pdbx_seq_one_letter_code
_entity_poly.pdbx_strand_id
1 'polypeptide(L)'
;MLKAFLVLRAPIRLAFSGHRIVPLLIVVAVSLIPGRLAAQDRVDCTDGLARGENLYNAGQVDEALTFLQTCLRQGAFPEEAQQRDVYLLIGRAYHATSLVEDAKQALRSLLAIIPNYQPDPGRLSPSFIRLFEEVKAESPPELVAEKPNKKGGKAKWLIIGGGAVAAGVVTFLLVRPSDANLVLPGPPALPVNR
;
A
#
# COMPACT_ATOMS: atom_id res chain seq x y z
N MET A 1 4.26 -46.82 17.28
CA MET A 1 5.55 -46.77 17.99
C MET A 1 5.80 -45.34 18.46
N LEU A 2 5.46 -45.03 19.71
CA LEU A 2 5.61 -43.72 20.35
C LEU A 2 7.05 -43.57 20.88
N LYS A 3 7.77 -42.52 20.48
CA LYS A 3 9.00 -42.08 21.16
C LYS A 3 8.71 -40.79 21.93
N ALA A 4 8.66 -40.94 23.25
CA ALA A 4 8.53 -39.87 24.22
C ALA A 4 9.79 -38.99 24.23
N PHE A 5 9.63 -37.69 23.99
CA PHE A 5 10.68 -36.68 24.21
C PHE A 5 10.44 -36.01 25.56
N LEU A 6 11.14 -36.51 26.57
CA LEU A 6 11.26 -35.89 27.89
C LEU A 6 12.27 -34.73 27.79
N VAL A 7 11.75 -33.51 27.71
CA VAL A 7 12.57 -32.29 27.77
C VAL A 7 12.75 -31.90 29.24
N LEU A 8 13.94 -32.15 29.79
CA LEU A 8 14.34 -31.68 31.11
C LEU A 8 14.43 -30.14 31.12
N ARG A 9 13.60 -29.49 31.94
CA ARG A 9 13.77 -28.08 32.33
C ARG A 9 14.67 -28.00 33.56
N ALA A 10 15.88 -27.48 33.40
CA ALA A 10 16.73 -27.09 34.53
C ALA A 10 16.41 -25.64 34.97
N PRO A 11 16.29 -25.35 36.28
CA PRO A 11 16.11 -23.98 36.76
C PRO A 11 17.47 -23.28 36.93
N ILE A 12 17.74 -22.27 36.10
CA ILE A 12 18.88 -21.36 36.30
C ILE A 12 18.51 -20.40 37.44
N ARG A 13 19.14 -20.57 38.61
CA ARG A 13 19.10 -19.57 39.69
C ARG A 13 20.28 -18.61 39.54
N LEU A 14 20.02 -17.44 38.96
CA LEU A 14 20.96 -16.32 38.97
C LEU A 14 20.69 -15.46 40.21
N ALA A 15 21.59 -15.55 41.18
CA ALA A 15 21.62 -14.67 42.35
C ALA A 15 22.29 -13.34 41.95
N PHE A 16 21.50 -12.28 41.78
CA PHE A 16 21.97 -10.92 41.57
C PHE A 16 22.14 -10.22 42.93
N SER A 17 23.38 -10.01 43.35
CA SER A 17 23.77 -9.15 44.47
C SER A 17 24.54 -7.94 43.92
N GLY A 18 24.21 -6.73 44.38
CA GLY A 18 25.03 -5.53 44.13
C GLY A 18 24.38 -4.44 43.26
N HIS A 19 23.45 -3.70 43.87
CA HIS A 19 22.56 -2.72 43.24
C HIS A 19 23.17 -1.32 42.96
N ARG A 20 24.43 -1.19 42.53
CA ARG A 20 25.03 0.15 42.27
C ARG A 20 25.92 0.32 41.03
N ILE A 21 26.06 -0.68 40.16
CA ILE A 21 26.90 -0.56 38.93
C ILE A 21 26.06 -0.70 37.63
N VAL A 22 24.77 -1.00 37.74
CA VAL A 22 23.92 -1.37 36.59
C VAL A 22 23.58 -0.25 35.60
N PRO A 23 23.44 1.05 35.95
CA PRO A 23 22.95 2.02 34.96
C PRO A 23 24.00 2.45 33.93
N LEU A 24 25.30 2.24 34.19
CA LEU A 24 26.36 2.72 33.29
C LEU A 24 26.67 1.75 32.14
N LEU A 25 26.43 0.44 32.32
CA LEU A 25 26.75 -0.58 31.30
C LEU A 25 25.66 -0.72 30.22
N ILE A 26 24.44 -0.23 30.46
CA ILE A 26 23.34 -0.33 29.49
C ILE A 26 23.49 0.70 28.37
N VAL A 27 24.15 1.84 28.61
CA VAL A 27 24.34 2.89 27.58
C VAL A 27 25.39 2.50 26.54
N VAL A 28 26.41 1.71 26.91
CA VAL A 28 27.48 1.29 25.99
C VAL A 28 27.07 0.07 25.13
N ALA A 29 26.13 -0.75 25.59
CA ALA A 29 25.64 -1.89 24.81
C ALA A 29 24.71 -1.49 23.65
N VAL A 30 24.07 -0.31 23.73
CA VAL A 30 23.16 0.19 22.67
C VAL A 30 23.93 0.82 21.50
N SER A 31 25.16 1.29 21.71
CA SER A 31 25.99 1.92 20.67
C SER A 31 26.81 0.94 19.82
N LEU A 32 26.85 -0.36 20.18
CA LEU A 32 27.46 -1.43 19.40
C LEU A 32 26.47 -2.21 18.55
N ILE A 33 25.20 -1.79 18.49
CA ILE A 33 24.29 -2.28 17.46
C ILE A 33 24.71 -1.55 16.19
N PRO A 34 25.39 -2.19 15.22
CA PRO A 34 25.64 -1.54 13.93
C PRO A 34 24.28 -1.12 13.43
N GLY A 35 24.07 0.20 13.36
CA GLY A 35 22.90 0.77 12.74
C GLY A 35 22.91 0.24 11.33
N ARG A 36 22.12 -0.81 11.09
CA ARG A 36 21.62 -1.12 9.77
C ARG A 36 20.69 0.05 9.47
N LEU A 37 21.30 1.18 9.10
CA LEU A 37 20.73 2.11 8.16
C LEU A 37 20.33 1.19 7.02
N ALA A 38 19.08 0.79 7.00
CA ALA A 38 18.46 0.29 5.79
C ALA A 38 18.62 1.46 4.85
N ALA A 39 19.73 1.47 4.10
CA ALA A 39 19.82 2.15 2.83
C ALA A 39 18.51 1.75 2.17
N GLN A 40 17.59 2.72 2.10
CA GLN A 40 16.25 2.44 1.65
C GLN A 40 16.43 1.98 0.22
N ASP A 41 16.37 0.67 0.00
CA ASP A 41 16.33 0.06 -1.33
C ASP A 41 15.03 0.56 -1.94
N ARG A 42 15.11 1.76 -2.49
CA ARG A 42 14.07 2.33 -3.32
C ARG A 42 14.06 1.42 -4.54
N VAL A 43 13.09 0.52 -4.55
CA VAL A 43 12.78 -0.30 -5.70
C VAL A 43 12.59 0.65 -6.88
N ASP A 44 13.47 0.56 -7.87
CA ASP A 44 13.35 1.34 -9.10
C ASP A 44 12.21 0.77 -9.95
N CYS A 45 11.21 1.61 -10.17
CA CYS A 45 9.98 1.27 -10.89
C CYS A 45 9.92 1.92 -12.28
N THR A 46 11.01 2.51 -12.77
CA THR A 46 11.06 3.18 -14.10
C THR A 46 10.58 2.26 -15.22
N ASP A 47 10.97 0.98 -15.19
CA ASP A 47 10.53 -0.06 -16.12
C ASP A 47 9.67 -1.13 -15.44
N GLY A 48 8.81 -0.70 -14.50
CA GLY A 48 8.10 -1.57 -13.57
C GLY A 48 7.30 -2.69 -14.25
N LEU A 49 6.58 -2.40 -15.32
CA LEU A 49 5.76 -3.39 -16.02
C LEU A 49 6.64 -4.42 -16.75
N ALA A 50 7.58 -3.97 -17.57
CA ALA A 50 8.47 -4.83 -18.35
C ALA A 50 9.29 -5.76 -17.43
N ARG A 51 9.80 -5.24 -16.31
CA ARG A 51 10.52 -6.07 -15.33
C ARG A 51 9.59 -7.08 -14.64
N GLY A 52 8.38 -6.69 -14.26
CA GLY A 52 7.40 -7.62 -13.71
C GLY A 52 7.02 -8.74 -14.67
N GLU A 53 6.86 -8.44 -15.96
CA GLU A 53 6.63 -9.44 -17.01
C GLU A 53 7.80 -10.41 -17.13
N ASN A 54 9.04 -9.90 -17.12
CA ASN A 54 10.23 -10.74 -17.17
C ASN A 54 10.33 -11.69 -15.97
N LEU A 55 10.05 -11.20 -14.75
CA LEU A 55 10.02 -12.04 -13.55
C LEU A 55 8.94 -13.12 -13.65
N TYR A 56 7.72 -12.75 -14.07
CA TYR A 56 6.62 -13.70 -14.26
C TYR A 56 6.96 -14.78 -15.29
N ASN A 57 7.51 -14.37 -16.44
CA ASN A 57 7.89 -15.28 -17.52
C ASN A 57 9.06 -16.20 -17.12
N ALA A 58 9.93 -15.75 -16.21
CA ALA A 58 11.01 -16.56 -15.63
C ALA A 58 10.51 -17.55 -14.55
N GLY A 59 9.22 -17.58 -14.25
CA GLY A 59 8.64 -18.40 -13.18
C GLY A 59 8.88 -17.86 -11.77
N GLN A 60 9.45 -16.66 -11.65
CA GLN A 60 9.69 -15.95 -10.39
C GLN A 60 8.42 -15.19 -9.99
N VAL A 61 7.35 -15.95 -9.75
CA VAL A 61 5.99 -15.38 -9.58
C VAL A 61 5.90 -14.54 -8.31
N ASP A 62 6.50 -14.99 -7.20
CA ASP A 62 6.47 -14.27 -5.92
C ASP A 62 7.25 -12.96 -5.99
N GLU A 63 8.41 -12.96 -6.65
CA GLU A 63 9.20 -11.75 -6.90
C GLU A 63 8.45 -10.79 -7.83
N ALA A 64 7.80 -11.29 -8.88
CA ALA A 64 6.99 -10.49 -9.79
C ALA A 64 5.85 -9.77 -9.04
N LEU A 65 5.10 -10.52 -8.23
CA LEU A 65 4.00 -9.98 -7.41
C LEU A 65 4.51 -8.92 -6.43
N THR A 66 5.59 -9.22 -5.70
CA THR A 66 6.18 -8.30 -4.71
C THR A 66 6.64 -7.00 -5.36
N PHE A 67 7.31 -7.11 -6.51
CA PHE A 67 7.84 -5.98 -7.26
C PHE A 67 6.70 -5.11 -7.83
N LEU A 68 5.75 -5.71 -8.55
CA LEU A 68 4.64 -4.99 -9.19
C LEU A 68 3.75 -4.29 -8.16
N GLN A 69 3.44 -4.94 -7.04
CA GLN A 69 2.65 -4.31 -5.96
C GLN A 69 3.40 -3.15 -5.30
N THR A 70 4.72 -3.27 -5.15
CA THR A 70 5.54 -2.18 -4.64
C THR A 70 5.50 -0.99 -5.59
N CYS A 71 5.62 -1.23 -6.89
CA CYS A 71 5.53 -0.16 -7.89
C CYS A 71 4.12 0.46 -7.97
N LEU A 72 3.05 -0.32 -7.81
CA LEU A 72 1.69 0.21 -7.69
C LEU A 72 1.54 1.15 -6.47
N ARG A 73 2.04 0.73 -5.29
CA ARG A 73 1.99 1.56 -4.07
C ARG A 73 2.79 2.86 -4.20
N GLN A 74 3.85 2.86 -5.00
CA GLN A 74 4.64 4.06 -5.29
C GLN A 74 4.03 4.95 -6.38
N GLY A 75 2.91 4.54 -7.00
CA GLY A 75 2.29 5.30 -8.08
C GLY A 75 3.09 5.30 -9.38
N ALA A 76 3.90 4.25 -9.61
CA ALA A 76 4.81 4.18 -10.77
C ALA A 76 4.08 3.98 -12.12
N PHE A 77 2.78 3.73 -12.10
CA PHE A 77 1.95 3.50 -13.29
C PHE A 77 0.91 4.62 -13.41
N PRO A 78 1.26 5.78 -13.98
CA PRO A 78 0.35 6.93 -14.07
C PRO A 78 -0.74 6.75 -15.14
N GLU A 79 -0.47 5.93 -16.16
CA GLU A 79 -1.39 5.70 -17.27
C GLU A 79 -2.37 4.56 -16.95
N GLU A 80 -3.65 4.78 -17.22
CA GLU A 80 -4.70 3.76 -17.06
C GLU A 80 -4.36 2.45 -17.82
N ALA A 81 -3.78 2.56 -19.02
CA ALA A 81 -3.33 1.41 -19.80
C ALA A 81 -2.25 0.60 -19.08
N GLN A 82 -1.31 1.25 -18.40
CA GLN A 82 -0.27 0.57 -17.62
C GLN A 82 -0.86 -0.08 -16.38
N GLN A 83 -1.74 0.61 -15.66
CA GLN A 83 -2.43 0.05 -14.50
C GLN A 83 -3.24 -1.19 -14.88
N ARG A 84 -3.97 -1.13 -16.01
CA ARG A 84 -4.67 -2.28 -16.58
C ARG A 84 -3.75 -3.48 -16.74
N ASP A 85 -2.63 -3.29 -17.43
CA ASP A 85 -1.71 -4.37 -17.77
C ASP A 85 -1.05 -4.95 -16.50
N VAL A 86 -0.73 -4.11 -15.52
CA VAL A 86 -0.22 -4.55 -14.21
C VAL A 86 -1.25 -5.37 -13.42
N TYR A 87 -2.50 -4.91 -13.29
CA TYR A 87 -3.52 -5.67 -12.58
C TYR A 87 -3.86 -6.99 -13.27
N LEU A 88 -3.86 -7.02 -14.62
CA LEU A 88 -4.00 -8.26 -15.38
C LEU A 88 -2.85 -9.22 -15.10
N LEU A 89 -1.60 -8.72 -15.08
CA LEU A 89 -0.43 -9.55 -14.79
C LEU A 89 -0.45 -10.10 -13.36
N ILE A 90 -0.80 -9.27 -12.37
CA ILE A 90 -0.97 -9.70 -10.97
C ILE A 90 -2.09 -10.75 -10.85
N GLY A 91 -3.24 -10.52 -11.48
CA GLY A 91 -4.35 -11.48 -11.48
C GLY A 91 -3.94 -12.82 -12.10
N ARG A 92 -3.21 -12.81 -13.23
CA ARG A 92 -2.68 -14.01 -13.87
C ARG A 92 -1.66 -14.74 -13.00
N ALA A 93 -0.80 -14.00 -12.31
CA ALA A 93 0.18 -14.53 -11.38
C ALA A 93 -0.49 -15.29 -10.23
N TYR A 94 -1.47 -14.67 -9.56
CA TYR A 94 -2.24 -15.33 -8.50
C TYR A 94 -3.05 -16.51 -8.99
N HIS A 95 -3.66 -16.42 -10.18
CA HIS A 95 -4.38 -17.55 -10.77
C HIS A 95 -3.45 -18.72 -11.09
N ALA A 96 -2.24 -18.45 -11.59
CA ALA A 96 -1.24 -19.49 -11.87
C ALA A 96 -0.76 -20.21 -10.61
N THR A 97 -0.74 -19.53 -9.45
CA THR A 97 -0.37 -20.10 -8.15
C THR A 97 -1.56 -20.64 -7.35
N SER A 98 -2.75 -20.76 -7.96
CA SER A 98 -3.99 -21.24 -7.32
C SER A 98 -4.49 -20.38 -6.15
N LEU A 99 -4.04 -19.12 -6.05
CA LEU A 99 -4.51 -18.13 -5.09
C LEU A 99 -5.71 -17.38 -5.67
N VAL A 100 -6.84 -18.09 -5.83
CA VAL A 100 -8.01 -17.60 -6.58
C VAL A 100 -8.60 -16.32 -6.00
N GLU A 101 -8.71 -16.20 -4.68
CA GLU A 101 -9.28 -15.01 -4.04
C GLU A 101 -8.42 -13.75 -4.26
N ASP A 102 -7.08 -13.90 -4.23
CA ASP A 102 -6.16 -12.80 -4.52
C ASP A 102 -6.24 -12.39 -5.99
N ALA A 103 -6.40 -13.36 -6.89
CA ALA A 103 -6.64 -13.10 -8.31
C ALA A 103 -7.94 -12.31 -8.51
N LYS A 104 -9.05 -12.73 -7.86
CA LYS A 104 -10.32 -12.00 -7.89
C LYS A 104 -10.14 -10.57 -7.38
N GLN A 105 -9.39 -10.37 -6.29
CA GLN A 105 -9.16 -9.05 -5.73
C GLN A 105 -8.38 -8.12 -6.68
N ALA A 106 -7.39 -8.65 -7.40
CA ALA A 106 -6.70 -7.89 -8.44
C ALA A 106 -7.64 -7.49 -9.59
N LEU A 107 -8.54 -8.39 -10.00
CA LEU A 107 -9.54 -8.12 -11.05
C LEU A 107 -10.62 -7.12 -10.60
N ARG A 108 -11.04 -7.14 -9.33
CA ARG A 108 -11.92 -6.10 -8.77
C ARG A 108 -11.23 -4.73 -8.78
N SER A 109 -9.94 -4.69 -8.44
CA SER A 109 -9.15 -3.46 -8.50
C SER A 109 -9.02 -2.94 -9.93
N LEU A 110 -8.87 -3.82 -10.92
CA LEU A 110 -8.93 -3.47 -12.34
C LEU A 110 -10.28 -2.86 -12.72
N LEU A 111 -11.39 -3.52 -12.38
CA LEU A 111 -12.74 -3.04 -12.71
C LEU A 111 -13.11 -1.74 -11.99
N ALA A 112 -12.51 -1.46 -10.82
CA ALA A 112 -12.68 -0.19 -10.15
C ALA A 112 -12.06 0.99 -10.92
N ILE A 113 -11.01 0.73 -11.71
CA ILE A 113 -10.34 1.74 -12.54
C ILE A 113 -10.97 1.79 -13.93
N ILE A 114 -11.26 0.61 -14.52
CA ILE A 114 -11.80 0.47 -15.88
C ILE A 114 -13.07 -0.39 -15.84
N PRO A 115 -14.24 0.20 -15.51
CA PRO A 115 -15.48 -0.56 -15.32
C PRO A 115 -15.96 -1.32 -16.56
N ASN A 116 -15.61 -0.81 -17.75
CA ASN A 116 -16.02 -1.39 -19.03
C ASN A 116 -14.93 -2.27 -19.67
N TYR A 117 -13.92 -2.70 -18.91
CA TYR A 117 -12.88 -3.57 -19.44
C TYR A 117 -13.46 -4.92 -19.92
N GLN A 118 -12.98 -5.37 -21.09
CA GLN A 118 -13.36 -6.63 -21.69
C GLN A 118 -12.09 -7.42 -22.03
N PRO A 119 -11.90 -8.64 -21.52
CA PRO A 119 -10.72 -9.46 -21.79
C PRO A 119 -10.65 -9.90 -23.26
N ASP A 120 -9.43 -9.90 -23.80
CA ASP A 120 -9.14 -10.39 -25.15
C ASP A 120 -8.89 -11.92 -25.14
N PRO A 121 -9.74 -12.73 -25.81
CA PRO A 121 -9.57 -14.18 -25.88
C PRO A 121 -8.31 -14.63 -26.62
N GLY A 122 -7.68 -13.76 -27.43
CA GLY A 122 -6.41 -14.04 -28.09
C GLY A 122 -5.19 -13.91 -27.16
N ARG A 123 -5.34 -13.23 -26.00
CA ARG A 123 -4.24 -12.94 -25.07
C ARG A 123 -4.37 -13.68 -23.73
N LEU A 124 -5.58 -14.06 -23.33
CA LEU A 124 -5.86 -14.65 -22.01
C LEU A 124 -6.37 -16.08 -22.14
N SER A 125 -6.01 -16.94 -21.18
CA SER A 125 -6.48 -18.32 -21.18
C SER A 125 -7.99 -18.38 -20.91
N PRO A 126 -8.72 -19.37 -21.49
CA PRO A 126 -10.15 -19.52 -21.24
C PRO A 126 -10.52 -19.65 -19.75
N SER A 127 -9.66 -20.27 -18.94
CA SER A 127 -9.86 -20.39 -17.49
C SER A 127 -9.81 -19.04 -16.78
N PHE A 128 -8.86 -18.17 -17.17
CA PHE A 128 -8.72 -16.85 -16.57
C PHE A 128 -9.86 -15.91 -17.01
N ILE A 129 -10.31 -16.03 -18.26
CA ILE A 129 -11.49 -15.29 -18.74
C ILE A 129 -12.74 -15.68 -17.95
N ARG A 130 -12.95 -16.97 -17.68
CA ARG A 130 -14.06 -17.41 -16.83
C ARG A 130 -14.01 -16.79 -15.42
N LEU A 131 -12.83 -16.73 -14.82
CA LEU A 131 -12.65 -16.06 -13.51
C LEU A 131 -12.97 -14.56 -13.61
N PHE A 132 -12.57 -13.90 -14.68
CA PHE A 132 -12.88 -12.50 -14.89
C PHE A 132 -14.38 -12.24 -15.01
N GLU A 133 -15.10 -13.06 -15.80
CA GLU A 133 -16.55 -12.93 -15.95
C GLU A 133 -17.28 -13.23 -14.63
N GLU A 134 -16.78 -14.15 -13.82
CA GLU A 134 -17.29 -14.38 -12.46
C GLU A 134 -17.15 -13.12 -11.59
N VAL A 135 -15.97 -12.49 -11.56
CA VAL A 135 -15.74 -11.25 -10.80
C VAL A 135 -16.62 -10.10 -11.30
N LYS A 136 -16.83 -10.01 -12.62
CA LYS A 136 -17.71 -9.01 -13.24
C LYS A 136 -19.17 -9.24 -12.86
N ALA A 137 -19.62 -10.50 -12.77
CA ALA A 137 -20.97 -10.85 -12.32
C ALA A 137 -21.17 -10.60 -10.81
N GLU A 138 -20.13 -10.79 -9.99
CA GLU A 138 -20.14 -10.50 -8.55
C GLU A 138 -20.17 -9.01 -8.23
N SER A 139 -19.66 -8.16 -9.13
CA SER A 139 -19.54 -6.72 -8.93
C SER A 139 -20.80 -6.03 -9.47
N PRO A 140 -21.78 -5.62 -8.62
CA PRO A 140 -23.01 -5.04 -9.12
C PRO A 140 -22.71 -3.69 -9.81
N PRO A 141 -23.44 -3.34 -10.87
CA PRO A 141 -23.26 -2.07 -11.59
C PRO A 141 -23.60 -0.82 -10.77
N GLU A 142 -24.00 -0.95 -9.49
CA GLU A 142 -24.43 0.16 -8.64
C GLU A 142 -23.29 1.06 -8.12
N LEU A 143 -22.02 0.66 -8.25
CA LEU A 143 -20.89 1.53 -7.84
C LEU A 143 -20.53 2.63 -8.86
N VAL A 144 -21.18 2.68 -10.03
CA VAL A 144 -20.84 3.63 -11.10
C VAL A 144 -21.80 4.82 -11.25
N ALA A 145 -22.84 4.95 -10.42
CA ALA A 145 -23.85 6.00 -10.65
C ALA A 145 -24.52 6.60 -9.41
N GLU A 146 -23.77 7.03 -8.39
CA GLU A 146 -24.15 8.26 -7.70
C GLU A 146 -23.30 9.41 -8.24
N LYS A 147 -23.77 10.02 -9.34
CA LYS A 147 -23.39 11.40 -9.66
C LYS A 147 -23.63 12.23 -8.39
N PRO A 148 -22.66 13.02 -7.89
CA PRO A 148 -22.96 13.94 -6.81
C PRO A 148 -24.06 14.87 -7.31
N ASN A 149 -25.26 14.70 -6.78
CA ASN A 149 -26.38 15.56 -7.05
C ASN A 149 -25.98 16.95 -6.53
N LYS A 150 -25.43 17.78 -7.42
CA LYS A 150 -25.32 19.23 -7.26
C LYS A 150 -26.73 19.81 -7.24
N LYS A 151 -27.48 19.52 -6.17
CA LYS A 151 -28.67 20.28 -5.83
C LYS A 151 -28.14 21.53 -5.15
N GLY A 152 -28.11 22.61 -5.92
CA GLY A 152 -27.77 23.94 -5.45
C GLY A 152 -28.64 24.33 -4.27
N GLY A 153 -28.08 24.20 -3.07
CA GLY A 153 -28.60 24.76 -1.84
C GLY A 153 -27.65 25.87 -1.39
N LYS A 154 -27.94 27.11 -1.80
CA LYS A 154 -27.36 28.30 -1.20
C LYS A 154 -27.77 28.33 0.29
N ALA A 155 -26.96 27.81 1.21
CA ALA A 155 -27.19 28.03 2.64
C ALA A 155 -25.94 27.81 3.50
N LYS A 156 -25.35 28.94 3.91
CA LYS A 156 -24.68 29.18 5.20
C LYS A 156 -23.50 28.27 5.57
N TRP A 157 -22.37 28.56 4.93
CA TRP A 157 -21.03 28.34 5.48
C TRP A 157 -20.73 29.45 6.52
N LEU A 158 -21.40 29.38 7.67
CA LEU A 158 -21.18 30.28 8.80
C LEU A 158 -21.03 29.41 10.06
N ILE A 159 -19.93 29.62 10.79
CA ILE A 159 -19.66 29.16 12.16
C ILE A 159 -19.02 27.76 12.28
N ILE A 160 -17.76 27.61 11.84
CA ILE A 160 -16.78 26.71 12.51
C ILE A 160 -15.48 27.49 12.69
N GLY A 161 -15.58 28.63 13.37
CA GLY A 161 -14.47 29.54 13.63
C GLY A 161 -14.87 30.54 14.70
N GLY A 162 -15.06 30.07 15.93
CA GLY A 162 -15.45 30.90 17.06
C GLY A 162 -15.45 30.08 18.34
N GLY A 163 -14.37 30.21 19.11
CA GLY A 163 -14.12 29.42 20.31
C GLY A 163 -15.14 29.64 21.43
N ALA A 164 -15.33 28.59 22.20
CA ALA A 164 -15.83 28.67 23.57
C ALA A 164 -14.79 27.98 24.46
N VAL A 165 -13.99 28.81 25.13
CA VAL A 165 -13.04 28.41 26.16
C VAL A 165 -13.85 28.08 27.41
N ALA A 166 -14.09 26.80 27.67
CA ALA A 166 -14.63 26.38 28.95
C ALA A 166 -13.47 26.32 29.96
N ALA A 167 -13.59 27.11 31.02
CA ALA A 167 -12.62 27.20 32.11
C ALA A 167 -12.39 25.81 32.75
N GLY A 168 -11.22 25.23 32.49
CA GLY A 168 -10.74 24.00 33.11
C GLY A 168 -9.23 23.94 32.96
N VAL A 169 -8.52 24.13 34.07
CA VAL A 169 -7.06 24.17 34.15
C VAL A 169 -6.47 22.84 33.67
N VAL A 170 -5.83 22.83 32.51
CA VAL A 170 -4.79 21.84 32.17
C VAL A 170 -3.67 22.57 31.44
N THR A 171 -2.55 22.72 32.12
CA THR A 171 -1.28 23.24 31.59
C THR A 171 -0.76 22.30 30.51
N PHE A 172 -1.07 22.58 29.24
CA PHE A 172 -0.40 21.93 28.11
C PHE A 172 0.83 22.75 27.69
N LEU A 173 1.97 22.09 27.86
CA LEU A 173 3.30 22.51 27.45
C LEU A 173 3.35 22.84 25.95
N LEU A 174 4.10 23.92 25.66
CA LEU A 174 4.47 24.45 24.35
C LEU A 174 5.00 23.38 23.39
N VAL A 175 4.32 23.20 22.25
CA VAL A 175 4.93 22.67 21.02
C VAL A 175 4.57 23.61 19.86
N ARG A 176 5.55 24.37 19.39
CA ARG A 176 5.55 25.08 18.11
C ARG A 176 5.97 24.11 17.01
N PRO A 177 5.30 24.14 15.85
CA PRO A 177 6.04 24.29 14.59
C PRO A 177 5.35 25.33 13.68
N SER A 178 6.03 26.41 13.35
CA SER A 178 6.88 26.56 12.14
C SER A 178 6.04 26.82 10.90
N ASP A 179 5.98 28.10 10.56
CA ASP A 179 5.43 28.67 9.34
C ASP A 179 5.98 27.98 8.08
N ALA A 180 5.09 27.38 7.29
CA ALA A 180 5.35 27.04 5.91
C ALA A 180 4.35 27.80 5.03
N ASN A 181 4.69 29.07 4.73
CA ASN A 181 4.08 29.81 3.62
C ASN A 181 4.55 29.18 2.30
N LEU A 182 3.84 28.14 1.85
CA LEU A 182 4.03 27.52 0.54
C LEU A 182 3.35 28.42 -0.50
N VAL A 183 4.13 29.34 -1.07
CA VAL A 183 3.75 30.08 -2.28
C VAL A 183 3.79 29.09 -3.45
N LEU A 184 2.62 28.68 -3.95
CA LEU A 184 2.55 27.90 -5.18
C LEU A 184 2.91 28.78 -6.39
N PRO A 185 3.76 28.30 -7.32
CA PRO A 185 3.99 28.99 -8.59
C PRO A 185 2.71 29.02 -9.42
N GLY A 186 2.48 30.14 -10.11
CA GLY A 186 1.35 30.29 -11.03
C GLY A 186 1.43 29.29 -12.20
N PRO A 187 0.29 28.92 -12.80
CA PRO A 187 0.25 27.97 -13.90
C PRO A 187 1.00 28.47 -15.15
N PRO A 188 1.62 27.57 -15.94
CA PRO A 188 2.28 27.93 -17.18
C PRO A 188 1.27 28.44 -18.22
N ALA A 189 1.69 29.41 -19.03
CA ALA A 189 0.89 29.97 -20.11
C ALA A 189 0.65 28.94 -21.23
N LEU A 190 -0.60 28.87 -21.72
CA LEU A 190 -0.97 27.99 -22.84
C LEU A 190 -0.37 28.51 -24.16
N PRO A 191 0.05 27.61 -25.08
CA PRO A 191 0.53 28.00 -26.39
C PRO A 191 -0.60 28.62 -27.23
N VAL A 192 -0.31 29.78 -27.83
CA VAL A 192 -1.19 30.45 -28.79
C VAL A 192 -1.04 29.76 -30.14
N ASN A 193 -2.03 28.95 -30.52
CA ASN A 193 -2.11 28.39 -31.86
C ASN A 193 -2.50 29.51 -32.84
N ARG A 194 -1.69 29.74 -33.87
CA ARG A 194 -1.91 30.72 -34.94
C ARG A 194 -2.01 30.01 -36.28
#